data_AF-A0A8J7DZB7-F1
#
_entry.id   AF-A0A8J7DZB7-F1
#
_cell.length_a   1.000
_cell.length_b   1.000
_cell.length_c   1.000
_cell.angle_alpha   90.00
_cell.angle_beta   90.00
_cell.angle_gamma   90.00
#
_symmetry.space_group_name_H-M   'P 1'
#
loop_
_entity.id
_entity.type
_entity.pdbx_description
1 polymer ?
#
loop_
_entity_poly.entity_id
_entity_poly.type
_entity_poly.pdbx_seq_one_letter_code
_entity_poly.pdbx_strand_id
1 'polypeptide(L)'
;MLCLRRSSILLTLSAATTFLLVGCGNSKVAQCNEIIKIANQAVSEAKQLTNGGQTDDPQAMIEAADAMDRAAQTMEELDLRDSELQDYRAGFIEMYAETAKATRDFVEAYKKKNRPGAESALGNLQQATKPEPELIQGINTYCKEN
;
A
#
# COMPACT_ATOMS: atom_id res chain seq x y z
N MET A 1 -31.00 -15.97 1.08
CA MET A 1 -32.46 -16.00 1.31
C MET A 1 -32.99 -14.63 0.86
N LEU A 2 -33.83 -14.41 -0.14
CA LEU A 2 -34.79 -15.19 -0.91
C LEU A 2 -34.47 -15.11 -2.42
N CYS A 3 -34.54 -16.22 -3.15
CA CYS A 3 -34.73 -16.23 -4.60
C CYS A 3 -36.04 -16.97 -4.87
N LEU A 4 -37.14 -16.23 -5.05
CA LEU A 4 -38.40 -16.81 -5.47
C LEU A 4 -38.46 -16.84 -7.00
N ARG A 5 -38.45 -18.06 -7.53
CA ARG A 5 -38.81 -18.42 -8.90
C ARG A 5 -40.32 -18.63 -8.96
N ARG A 6 -41.05 -17.87 -9.79
CA ARG A 6 -42.30 -18.34 -10.41
C ARG A 6 -42.59 -17.56 -11.70
N SER A 7 -42.78 -18.34 -12.75
CA SER A 7 -42.93 -17.98 -14.14
C SER A 7 -44.37 -17.55 -14.45
N SER A 8 -44.56 -16.44 -15.16
CA SER A 8 -45.77 -16.14 -15.93
C SER A 8 -45.35 -15.47 -17.24
N ILE A 9 -45.65 -16.15 -18.34
CA ILE A 9 -45.36 -15.75 -19.72
C ILE A 9 -46.31 -14.61 -20.09
N LEU A 10 -45.77 -13.41 -20.36
CA LEU A 10 -46.46 -12.36 -21.08
C LEU A 10 -45.48 -11.79 -22.12
N LEU A 11 -45.83 -12.03 -23.39
CA LEU A 11 -45.09 -11.60 -24.57
C LEU A 11 -45.30 -10.09 -24.75
N THR A 12 -44.35 -9.28 -24.29
CA THR A 12 -44.33 -7.83 -24.54
C THR A 12 -43.14 -7.49 -25.42
N LEU A 13 -43.44 -6.74 -26.49
CA LEU A 13 -42.50 -6.23 -27.49
C LEU A 13 -41.54 -5.26 -26.79
N SER A 14 -40.45 -5.79 -26.24
CA SER A 14 -39.49 -5.02 -25.45
C SER A 14 -38.44 -4.40 -26.39
N ALA A 15 -38.44 -3.07 -26.44
CA ALA A 15 -37.30 -2.29 -26.90
C ALA A 15 -36.05 -2.81 -26.18
N ALA A 16 -35.01 -3.17 -26.93
CA ALA A 16 -33.75 -3.61 -26.37
C ALA A 16 -33.06 -2.43 -25.68
N THR A 17 -33.44 -2.16 -24.44
CA THR A 17 -32.64 -1.36 -23.53
C THR A 17 -31.39 -2.18 -23.25
N THR A 18 -30.29 -1.84 -23.93
CA THR A 18 -28.95 -2.23 -23.49
C THR A 18 -28.77 -1.69 -22.08
N PHE A 19 -29.07 -2.52 -21.08
CA PHE A 19 -28.55 -2.35 -19.74
C PHE A 19 -27.03 -2.39 -19.90
N LEU A 20 -26.41 -1.21 -19.86
CA LEU A 20 -24.99 -1.11 -19.56
C LEU A 20 -24.82 -1.78 -18.21
N LEU A 21 -24.33 -3.03 -18.25
CA LEU A 21 -23.83 -3.72 -17.09
C LEU A 21 -22.69 -2.86 -16.56
N VAL A 22 -22.99 -1.96 -15.63
CA VAL A 22 -21.99 -1.36 -14.76
C VAL A 22 -21.46 -2.56 -13.98
N GLY A 23 -20.38 -3.15 -14.49
CA GLY A 23 -19.82 -4.37 -13.97
C GLY A 23 -19.53 -4.19 -12.49
N CYS A 24 -19.80 -5.23 -11.69
CA CYS A 24 -19.30 -5.36 -10.32
C CYS A 24 -17.77 -5.47 -10.33
N GLY A 25 -17.08 -4.41 -10.72
CA GLY A 25 -15.69 -4.17 -10.40
C GLY A 25 -15.60 -3.24 -9.21
N ASN A 26 -14.59 -3.43 -8.37
CA ASN A 26 -14.29 -2.48 -7.30
C ASN A 26 -14.14 -1.09 -7.95
N SER A 27 -14.93 -0.12 -7.46
CA SER A 27 -14.86 1.25 -7.96
C SER A 27 -13.45 1.79 -7.74
N LYS A 28 -13.04 2.80 -8.52
CA LYS A 28 -11.81 3.54 -8.29
C LYS A 28 -11.66 3.94 -6.81
N VAL A 29 -12.75 4.45 -6.22
CA VAL A 29 -12.81 4.83 -4.80
C VAL A 29 -12.54 3.64 -3.87
N ALA A 30 -13.09 2.46 -4.15
CA ALA A 30 -12.83 1.28 -3.34
C ALA A 30 -11.35 0.87 -3.40
N GLN A 31 -10.76 0.83 -4.60
CA GLN A 31 -9.35 0.51 -4.83
C GLN A 31 -8.41 1.53 -4.14
N CYS A 32 -8.73 2.82 -4.25
CA CYS A 32 -8.06 3.91 -3.53
C CYS A 32 -8.01 3.67 -2.02
N ASN A 33 -9.16 3.33 -1.44
CA ASN A 33 -9.27 3.10 0.00
C ASN A 33 -8.44 1.91 0.47
N GLU A 34 -8.27 0.87 -0.36
CA GLU A 34 -7.43 -0.28 -0.03
C GLU A 34 -5.95 0.11 0.08
N ILE A 35 -5.41 0.83 -0.90
CA ILE A 35 -4.00 1.28 -0.88
C ILE A 35 -3.76 2.24 0.29
N ILE A 36 -4.62 3.27 0.44
CA ILE A 36 -4.48 4.28 1.50
C ILE A 36 -4.56 3.62 2.89
N LYS A 37 -5.43 2.62 3.06
CA LYS A 37 -5.55 1.89 4.32
C LYS A 37 -4.24 1.16 4.65
N ILE A 38 -3.66 0.41 3.72
CA ILE A 38 -2.40 -0.30 3.95
C ILE A 38 -1.27 0.71 4.26
N ALA A 39 -1.18 1.79 3.48
CA ALA A 39 -0.15 2.80 3.68
C ALA A 39 -0.23 3.45 5.08
N ASN A 40 -1.44 3.82 5.51
CA ASN A 40 -1.66 4.37 6.85
C ASN A 40 -1.34 3.37 7.97
N GLN A 41 -1.70 2.09 7.78
CA GLN A 41 -1.39 1.03 8.74
C GLN A 41 0.13 0.84 8.87
N ALA A 42 0.86 0.78 7.75
CA ALA A 42 2.31 0.64 7.73
C ALA A 42 3.01 1.78 8.49
N VAL A 43 2.62 3.03 8.20
CA VAL A 43 3.18 4.22 8.88
C VAL A 43 2.85 4.22 10.37
N SER A 44 1.62 3.85 10.74
CA SER A 44 1.21 3.79 12.15
C SER A 44 2.00 2.73 12.92
N GLU A 45 2.14 1.54 12.36
CA GLU A 45 2.83 0.41 12.98
C GLU A 45 4.33 0.71 13.14
N ALA A 46 4.99 1.18 12.08
CA ALA A 46 6.40 1.57 12.13
C ALA A 46 6.65 2.68 13.15
N LYS A 47 5.78 3.69 13.24
CA LYS A 47 5.89 4.76 14.25
C LYS A 47 5.72 4.24 15.67
N GLN A 48 4.79 3.32 15.90
CA GLN A 48 4.57 2.72 17.22
C GLN A 48 5.78 1.91 17.68
N LEU A 49 6.33 1.07 16.79
CA LEU A 49 7.50 0.24 17.09
C LEU A 49 8.74 1.09 17.36
N THR A 50 8.95 2.15 16.59
CA THR A 50 10.18 2.95 16.64
C THR A 50 10.12 4.18 17.53
N ASN A 51 9.02 4.38 18.28
CA ASN A 51 8.76 5.64 18.99
C ASN A 51 8.93 6.87 18.06
N GLY A 52 8.30 6.82 16.88
CA GLY A 52 8.41 7.87 15.86
C GLY A 52 9.81 8.02 15.26
N GLY A 53 10.59 6.95 15.19
CA GLY A 53 11.96 6.95 14.67
C GLY A 53 13.04 7.35 15.69
N GLN A 54 12.70 7.42 16.97
CA GLN A 54 13.61 7.82 18.04
C GLN A 54 14.17 6.67 18.87
N THR A 55 13.75 5.43 18.60
CA THR A 55 14.26 4.25 19.30
C THR A 55 15.75 4.03 19.05
N ASP A 56 16.46 3.55 20.06
CA ASP A 56 17.81 3.00 19.97
C ASP A 56 17.83 1.47 20.03
N ASP A 57 16.67 0.83 20.21
CA ASP A 57 16.52 -0.61 20.24
C ASP A 57 16.61 -1.21 18.82
N PRO A 58 17.65 -2.00 18.52
CA PRO A 58 17.78 -2.63 17.21
C PRO A 58 16.67 -3.62 16.91
N GLN A 59 16.05 -4.24 17.92
CA GLN A 59 14.94 -5.18 17.69
C GLN A 59 13.69 -4.44 17.21
N ALA A 60 13.33 -3.33 17.84
CA ALA A 60 12.26 -2.45 17.39
C ALA A 60 12.45 -1.95 15.94
N MET A 61 13.68 -1.65 15.53
CA MET A 61 13.99 -1.27 14.14
C MET A 61 13.76 -2.44 13.15
N ILE A 62 14.14 -3.67 13.54
CA ILE A 62 13.88 -4.86 12.72
C ILE A 62 12.38 -5.11 12.59
N GLU A 63 11.62 -5.01 13.68
CA GLU A 63 10.17 -5.20 13.66
C GLU A 63 9.46 -4.16 12.77
N ALA A 64 9.97 -2.92 12.76
CA ALA A 64 9.47 -1.89 11.85
C ALA A 64 9.79 -2.20 10.37
N ALA A 65 10.98 -2.74 10.08
CA ALA A 65 11.31 -3.23 8.74
C ALA A 65 10.39 -4.40 8.33
N ASP A 66 10.09 -5.32 9.24
CA ASP A 66 9.16 -6.42 9.00
C ASP A 66 7.73 -5.92 8.73
N ALA A 67 7.30 -4.84 9.40
CA ALA A 67 6.01 -4.21 9.14
C ALA A 67 5.93 -3.60 7.73
N MET A 68 7.02 -3.01 7.24
CA MET A 68 7.11 -2.49 5.87
C MET A 68 7.05 -3.62 4.83
N ASP A 69 7.77 -4.72 5.04
CA ASP A 69 7.70 -5.88 4.15
C ASP A 69 6.28 -6.47 4.10
N ARG A 70 5.61 -6.59 5.25
CA ARG A 70 4.21 -7.02 5.31
C ARG A 70 3.29 -6.08 4.54
N ALA A 71 3.51 -4.77 4.63
CA ALA A 71 2.75 -3.78 3.88
C ALA A 71 2.97 -3.91 2.38
N ALA A 72 4.22 -4.10 1.93
CA ALA A 72 4.55 -4.36 0.54
C ALA A 72 3.85 -5.63 0.02
N GLN A 73 3.93 -6.74 0.76
CA GLN A 73 3.26 -8.00 0.41
C GLN A 73 1.74 -7.83 0.34
N THR A 74 1.13 -7.16 1.33
CA THR A 74 -0.32 -6.90 1.34
C THR A 74 -0.73 -6.01 0.15
N MET A 75 0.12 -5.07 -0.26
CA MET A 75 -0.13 -4.25 -1.44
C MET A 75 -0.05 -5.08 -2.73
N GLU A 76 0.95 -5.96 -2.87
CA GLU A 76 1.10 -6.86 -4.03
C GLU A 76 -0.16 -7.71 -4.29
N GLU A 77 -0.83 -8.13 -3.22
CA GLU A 77 -2.05 -8.95 -3.27
C GLU A 77 -3.30 -8.19 -3.76
N LEU A 78 -3.28 -6.87 -3.85
CA LEU A 78 -4.43 -6.08 -4.31
C LEU A 78 -4.75 -6.34 -5.79
N ASP A 79 -5.99 -6.71 -6.11
CA ASP A 79 -6.48 -6.77 -7.50
C ASP A 79 -6.94 -5.37 -7.95
N LEU A 80 -5.98 -4.58 -8.44
CA LEU A 80 -6.22 -3.24 -8.96
C LEU A 80 -6.46 -3.29 -10.47
N ARG A 81 -7.51 -2.63 -10.94
CA ARG A 81 -7.86 -2.50 -12.37
C ARG A 81 -7.45 -1.16 -12.95
N ASP A 82 -7.35 -0.16 -12.10
CA ASP A 82 -6.96 1.17 -12.50
C ASP A 82 -5.43 1.25 -12.65
N SER A 83 -4.95 1.66 -13.82
CA SER A 83 -3.51 1.66 -14.11
C SER A 83 -2.74 2.67 -13.26
N GLU A 84 -3.32 3.82 -12.94
CA GLU A 84 -2.63 4.82 -12.12
C GLU A 84 -2.54 4.34 -10.67
N LEU A 85 -3.55 3.63 -10.17
CA LEU A 85 -3.47 2.95 -8.87
C LEU A 85 -2.45 1.82 -8.85
N GLN A 86 -2.25 1.10 -9.96
CA GLN A 86 -1.19 0.10 -10.07
C GLN A 86 0.21 0.75 -9.96
N ASP A 87 0.40 1.93 -10.54
CA ASP A 87 1.66 2.69 -10.46
C ASP A 87 1.91 3.19 -9.03
N TYR A 88 0.91 3.78 -8.36
CA TYR A 88 1.04 4.17 -6.95
C TYR A 88 1.35 2.97 -6.05
N ARG A 89 0.65 1.85 -6.26
CA ARG A 89 0.91 0.59 -5.53
C ARG A 89 2.37 0.16 -5.73
N ALA A 90 2.87 0.14 -6.96
CA ALA A 90 4.26 -0.24 -7.26
C ALA A 90 5.25 0.69 -6.54
N GLY A 91 5.02 2.00 -6.56
CA GLY A 91 5.86 2.97 -5.87
C GLY A 91 5.90 2.76 -4.35
N PHE A 92 4.76 2.47 -3.71
CA PHE A 92 4.74 2.13 -2.28
C PHE A 92 5.45 0.81 -1.97
N ILE A 93 5.25 -0.23 -2.79
CA ILE A 93 5.94 -1.53 -2.63
C ILE A 93 7.46 -1.34 -2.67
N GLU A 94 7.95 -0.63 -3.69
CA GLU A 94 9.38 -0.34 -3.85
C GLU A 94 9.93 0.43 -2.64
N MET A 95 9.26 1.53 -2.27
CA MET A 95 9.63 2.35 -1.14
C MET A 95 9.72 1.54 0.17
N TYR A 96 8.74 0.67 0.44
CA TYR A 96 8.74 -0.17 1.64
C TYR A 96 9.86 -1.20 1.62
N ALA A 97 10.08 -1.89 0.50
CA ALA A 97 11.14 -2.88 0.38
C ALA A 97 12.53 -2.24 0.57
N GLU A 98 12.78 -1.09 -0.05
CA GLU A 98 14.04 -0.37 0.11
C GLU A 98 14.26 0.15 1.53
N THR A 99 13.20 0.68 2.15
CA THR A 99 13.25 1.20 3.54
C THR A 99 13.50 0.06 4.54
N ALA A 100 12.83 -1.08 4.36
CA ALA A 100 13.03 -2.27 5.18
C ALA A 100 14.47 -2.80 5.05
N LYS A 101 14.98 -2.90 3.81
CA LYS A 101 16.37 -3.30 3.56
C LYS A 101 17.37 -2.36 4.22
N ALA A 102 17.25 -1.05 3.99
CA ALA A 102 18.17 -0.07 4.55
C ALA A 102 18.17 -0.06 6.09
N THR A 103 17.01 -0.27 6.70
CA THR A 103 16.87 -0.40 8.16
C THR A 103 17.62 -1.64 8.70
N ARG A 104 17.50 -2.78 8.02
CA ARG A 104 18.24 -4.00 8.40
C ARG A 104 19.74 -3.85 8.22
N ASP A 105 20.17 -3.24 7.11
CA ASP A 105 21.58 -2.93 6.85
C ASP A 105 22.16 -2.02 7.95
N PHE A 106 21.38 -1.02 8.41
CA PHE A 106 21.75 -0.14 9.51
C PHE A 106 21.91 -0.92 10.82
N VAL A 107 20.93 -1.75 11.18
CA VAL A 107 20.99 -2.58 12.39
C VAL A 107 22.17 -3.54 12.37
N GLU A 108 22.46 -4.16 11.23
CA GLU A 108 23.60 -5.07 11.06
C GLU A 108 24.93 -4.32 11.24
N ALA A 109 25.08 -3.17 10.57
CA ALA A 109 26.28 -2.34 10.68
C ALA A 109 26.48 -1.83 12.12
N TYR A 110 25.39 -1.42 12.78
CA TYR A 110 25.39 -1.01 14.19
C TYR A 110 25.88 -2.14 15.11
N LYS A 111 25.31 -3.35 14.98
CA LYS A 111 25.73 -4.53 15.75
C LYS A 111 27.21 -4.88 15.53
N LYS A 112 27.71 -4.70 14.30
CA LYS A 112 29.12 -4.91 13.93
C LYS A 112 30.06 -3.77 14.34
N LYS A 113 29.55 -2.68 14.94
CA LYS A 113 30.28 -1.44 15.21
C LYS A 113 30.94 -0.85 13.94
N ASN A 114 30.36 -1.11 12.79
CA ASN A 114 30.82 -0.62 11.49
C ASN A 114 30.19 0.75 11.23
N ARG A 115 30.83 1.81 11.73
CA ARG A 115 30.32 3.19 11.59
C ARG A 115 30.13 3.62 10.12
N PRO A 116 31.10 3.43 9.20
CA PRO A 116 30.89 3.75 7.79
C PRO A 116 29.70 3.00 7.17
N GLY A 117 29.51 1.72 7.53
CA GLY A 117 28.36 0.94 7.09
C GLY A 117 27.02 1.51 7.60
N ALA A 118 26.98 1.93 8.86
CA ALA A 118 25.78 2.53 9.45
C ALA A 118 25.46 3.89 8.82
N GLU A 119 26.47 4.73 8.56
CA GLU A 119 26.31 6.01 7.85
C GLU A 119 25.79 5.80 6.42
N SER A 120 26.32 4.81 5.70
CA SER A 120 25.84 4.45 4.36
C SER A 120 24.40 3.94 4.39
N ALA A 121 24.06 3.07 5.34
CA ALA A 121 22.71 2.52 5.47
C ALA A 121 21.69 3.61 5.83
N LEU A 122 22.08 4.58 6.67
CA LEU A 122 21.25 5.74 6.98
C LEU A 122 21.02 6.62 5.74
N GLY A 123 22.06 6.83 4.92
CA GLY A 123 21.90 7.52 3.64
C GLY A 123 20.94 6.80 2.69
N ASN A 124 21.02 5.46 2.62
CA ASN A 124 20.09 4.64 1.85
C ASN A 124 18.67 4.74 2.40
N LEU A 125 18.49 4.74 3.72
CA LEU A 125 17.18 4.88 4.36
C LEU A 125 16.54 6.24 4.04
N GLN A 126 17.34 7.31 4.07
CA GLN A 126 16.87 8.64 3.66
C GLN A 126 16.49 8.66 2.17
N GLN A 127 17.26 8.00 1.31
CA GLN A 127 16.95 7.94 -0.12
C GLN A 127 15.68 7.13 -0.39
N ALA A 128 15.52 5.98 0.28
CA ALA A 128 14.36 5.10 0.15
C ALA A 128 13.06 5.78 0.58
N THR A 129 13.10 6.71 1.53
CA THR A 129 11.92 7.43 2.03
C THR A 129 11.62 8.74 1.30
N LYS A 130 12.50 9.22 0.41
CA LYS A 130 12.27 10.44 -0.39
C LYS A 130 10.99 10.44 -1.22
N PRO A 131 10.54 9.32 -1.83
CA PRO A 131 9.31 9.31 -2.62
C PRO A 131 8.02 9.48 -1.79
N GLU A 132 8.08 9.29 -0.46
CA GLU A 132 6.88 9.24 0.40
C GLU A 132 5.95 10.45 0.23
N PRO A 133 6.42 11.73 0.26
CA PRO A 133 5.53 12.88 0.13
C PRO A 133 4.82 12.92 -1.22
N GLU A 134 5.51 12.57 -2.31
CA GLU A 134 4.96 12.58 -3.66
C GLU A 134 3.96 11.44 -3.84
N LEU A 135 4.26 10.24 -3.34
CA LEU A 135 3.33 9.11 -3.36
C LEU A 135 2.06 9.41 -2.58
N ILE A 136 2.19 9.97 -1.36
CA ILE A 136 1.04 10.34 -0.51
C ILE A 136 0.23 11.46 -1.16
N GLN A 137 0.87 12.50 -1.67
CA GLN A 137 0.15 13.61 -2.30
C GLN A 137 -0.53 13.17 -3.60
N GLY A 138 0.16 12.39 -4.42
CA GLY A 138 -0.34 11.90 -5.69
C GLY A 138 -1.57 11.03 -5.50
N ILE A 139 -1.49 9.99 -4.67
CA ILE A 139 -2.63 9.10 -4.43
C ILE A 139 -3.82 9.84 -3.80
N ASN A 140 -3.58 10.74 -2.85
CA ASN A 140 -4.66 11.51 -2.23
C ASN A 140 -5.33 12.50 -3.19
N THR A 141 -4.59 13.01 -4.18
CA THR A 141 -5.14 13.89 -5.20
C THR A 141 -5.94 13.06 -6.20
N TYR A 142 -5.32 12.03 -6.75
CA TYR A 142 -5.93 11.12 -7.71
C TYR A 142 -7.24 10.49 -7.20
N CYS A 143 -7.26 10.08 -5.94
CA CYS A 143 -8.42 9.45 -5.31
C CYS A 143 -9.57 10.42 -4.95
N LYS A 144 -9.34 11.74 -5.04
CA LYS A 144 -10.40 12.75 -4.88
C LYS A 144 -11.01 13.20 -6.20
N GLU A 145 -10.30 13.00 -7.30
CA GLU A 145 -10.80 13.28 -8.64
C GLU A 145 -11.75 12.14 -9.07
N ASN A 146 -12.92 12.51 -9.62
CA ASN A 146 -13.97 11.55 -10.00
C ASN A 146 -13.60 10.76 -11.26
#